data_AF-A0AAX4JL58-F1
#
_entry.id   AF-A0AAX4JL58-F1
#
_cell.length_a   1.000
_cell.length_b   1.000
_cell.length_c   1.000
_cell.angle_alpha   90.00
_cell.angle_beta   90.00
_cell.angle_gamma   90.00
#
_symmetry.space_group_name_H-M   'P 1'
#
loop_
_entity.id
_entity.type
_entity.pdbx_description
1 polymer ?
#
loop_
_entity_poly.entity_id
_entity_poly.type
_entity_poly.pdbx_seq_one_letter_code
_entity_poly.pdbx_strand_id
1 'polypeptide(L)'
;MYAAGLYGLKRAVIILPVAWTGAWLGYYAYTDTIRRSHIRDRNDELAKTLSRLPGEGSDFSKPAEEIEREALKKRYSSLKFAGRYWNPYVEWREQGAWEWALWKIVISTITLKLFYNGGVPPERPIPDLPLERPDFSLLYPSTTSSIYPVSSGKPDTTYRSPGSGGSDVPVTDKLTCTWLGQSTTYVTLDNLTILTDPALSDRTLPSRIAPQRLRPSPCELSELKRVDVVLVSHNHFDHLDPEAIKELGDSCEWVVPPGVGPFIRSFGVTRVTELDWWQETKHTLSRPGQKDKEFTITAVPNMHWSARSPLDTNATLWAAFHVKSHSEKPKSFIHLGDTGYSPTLYHAVGRVLGPIDLAAIPIGSYEPRWHMHLQHTDPEGAVRMALQMKVGKSVGVHWGTWLMSDEAYNKPPLDLELARQKLDVTEDQFCVLPAGKTIVIE
;
A
#
# COMPACT_ATOMS: atom_id res chain seq x y z
N MET A 1 -30.70 33.76 -36.44
CA MET A 1 -29.65 33.79 -35.40
C MET A 1 -29.43 32.45 -34.68
N TYR A 2 -30.43 31.57 -34.51
CA TYR A 2 -30.25 30.28 -33.80
C TYR A 2 -29.43 29.20 -34.55
N ALA A 3 -29.45 29.16 -35.89
CA ALA A 3 -28.74 28.13 -36.67
C ALA A 3 -27.21 28.27 -36.67
N ALA A 4 -26.69 29.50 -36.57
CA ALA A 4 -25.24 29.77 -36.53
C ALA A 4 -24.61 29.33 -35.19
N GLY A 5 -25.35 29.48 -34.08
CA GLY A 5 -24.92 29.01 -32.75
C GLY A 5 -24.83 27.48 -32.67
N LEU A 6 -25.78 26.76 -33.26
CA LEU A 6 -25.77 25.29 -33.33
C LEU A 6 -24.63 24.73 -34.21
N TYR A 7 -24.27 25.44 -35.28
CA TYR A 7 -23.18 25.02 -36.17
C TYR A 7 -21.80 25.19 -35.52
N GLY A 8 -21.59 26.30 -34.80
CA GLY A 8 -20.41 26.51 -33.97
C GLY A 8 -20.28 25.47 -32.85
N LEU A 9 -21.40 25.15 -32.19
CA LEU A 9 -21.43 24.12 -31.14
C LEU A 9 -21.09 22.73 -31.69
N LYS A 10 -21.65 22.34 -32.84
CA LYS A 10 -21.36 21.05 -33.50
C LYS A 10 -19.89 20.94 -33.92
N ARG A 11 -19.28 22.01 -34.44
CA ARG A 11 -17.85 22.03 -34.74
C ARG A 11 -16.99 21.96 -33.49
N ALA A 12 -17.35 22.69 -32.43
CA ALA A 12 -16.63 22.63 -31.15
C ALA A 12 -16.67 21.22 -30.53
N VAL A 13 -17.81 20.53 -30.61
CA VAL A 13 -17.98 19.14 -30.13
C VAL A 13 -17.07 18.15 -30.86
N ILE A 14 -16.65 18.43 -32.10
CA ILE A 14 -15.72 17.57 -32.86
C ILE A 14 -14.27 18.05 -32.71
N ILE A 15 -14.03 19.35 -32.81
CA ILE A 15 -12.68 19.94 -32.78
C ILE A 15 -12.04 19.79 -31.41
N LEU A 16 -12.80 20.00 -30.32
CA LEU A 16 -12.24 19.95 -28.97
C LEU A 16 -11.73 18.54 -28.61
N PRO A 17 -12.48 17.43 -28.82
CA PRO A 17 -11.94 16.09 -28.58
C PRO A 17 -10.74 15.73 -29.46
N VAL A 18 -10.73 16.15 -30.74
CA VAL A 18 -9.61 15.87 -31.65
C VAL A 18 -8.36 16.64 -31.23
N ALA A 19 -8.50 17.94 -30.94
CA ALA A 19 -7.39 18.77 -30.45
C ALA A 19 -6.87 18.28 -29.10
N TRP A 20 -7.77 17.91 -28.18
CA TRP A 20 -7.44 17.31 -26.89
C TRP A 20 -6.68 15.99 -27.07
N THR A 21 -7.15 15.11 -27.95
CA THR A 21 -6.50 13.83 -28.24
C THR A 21 -5.11 14.04 -28.84
N GLY A 22 -4.95 14.98 -29.78
CA GLY A 22 -3.66 15.33 -30.35
C GLY A 22 -2.68 15.87 -29.32
N ALA A 23 -3.12 16.80 -28.46
CA ALA A 23 -2.32 17.33 -27.37
C ALA A 23 -1.93 16.23 -26.36
N TRP A 24 -2.87 15.34 -26.03
CA TRP A 24 -2.64 14.22 -25.12
C TRP A 24 -1.64 13.21 -25.69
N LEU A 25 -1.74 12.87 -26.98
CA LEU A 25 -0.76 12.01 -27.65
C LEU A 25 0.63 12.65 -27.69
N GLY A 26 0.73 13.94 -27.99
CA GLY A 26 1.99 14.68 -27.98
C GLY A 26 2.62 14.73 -26.58
N TYR A 27 1.82 15.04 -25.56
CA TYR A 27 2.24 15.00 -24.15
C TYR A 27 2.72 13.61 -23.76
N TYR A 28 1.94 12.56 -24.06
CA TYR A 28 2.28 11.18 -23.73
C TYR A 28 3.58 10.73 -24.41
N ALA A 29 3.74 11.00 -25.72
CA ALA A 29 4.95 10.65 -26.46
C ALA A 29 6.18 11.37 -25.87
N TYR A 30 6.05 12.65 -25.54
CA TYR A 30 7.11 13.43 -24.88
C TYR A 30 7.49 12.83 -23.52
N THR A 31 6.50 12.58 -22.66
CA THR A 31 6.75 12.06 -21.31
C THR A 31 7.30 10.64 -21.31
N ASP A 32 6.80 9.76 -22.20
CA ASP A 32 7.30 8.39 -22.33
C ASP A 32 8.74 8.37 -22.87
N THR A 33 9.08 9.26 -23.81
CA THR A 33 10.45 9.40 -24.32
C THR A 33 11.42 9.80 -23.20
N ILE A 34 11.08 10.81 -22.40
CA ILE A 34 11.89 11.24 -21.26
C ILE A 34 12.05 10.11 -20.25
N ARG A 35 10.95 9.46 -19.89
CA ARG A 35 10.93 8.34 -18.95
C ARG A 35 11.84 7.20 -19.41
N ARG A 36 11.74 6.78 -20.67
CA ARG A 36 12.59 5.74 -21.26
C ARG A 36 14.06 6.14 -21.31
N SER A 37 14.37 7.42 -21.58
CA SER A 37 15.74 7.92 -21.51
C SER A 37 16.32 7.76 -20.10
N HIS A 38 15.59 8.20 -19.07
CA HIS A 38 16.02 8.03 -17.68
C HIS A 38 16.22 6.56 -17.29
N ILE A 39 15.32 5.67 -17.72
CA ILE A 39 15.45 4.23 -17.46
C ILE A 39 16.73 3.68 -18.11
N ARG A 40 16.97 4.02 -19.38
CA ARG A 40 18.19 3.59 -20.09
C ARG A 40 19.45 4.09 -19.41
N ASP A 41 19.52 5.39 -19.11
CA ASP A 41 20.73 5.99 -18.53
C ASP A 41 21.04 5.38 -17.14
N ARG A 42 20.01 5.12 -16.33
CA ARG A 42 20.13 4.45 -15.02
C ARG A 42 20.49 2.97 -15.16
N ASN A 43 19.96 2.26 -16.16
CA ASN A 43 20.35 0.88 -16.44
C ASN A 43 21.82 0.79 -16.86
N ASP A 44 22.27 1.69 -17.74
CA ASP A 44 23.66 1.73 -18.21
C ASP A 44 24.62 2.01 -17.05
N GLU A 45 24.24 2.90 -16.13
CA GLU A 45 25.02 3.16 -14.93
C GLU A 45 25.08 1.96 -13.99
N LEU A 46 23.93 1.32 -13.72
CA LEU A 46 23.89 0.10 -12.92
C LEU A 46 24.79 -0.98 -13.54
N ALA A 47 24.67 -1.23 -14.84
CA ALA A 47 25.50 -2.22 -15.54
C ALA A 47 27.00 -1.90 -15.46
N LYS A 48 27.39 -0.63 -15.62
CA LYS A 48 28.78 -0.18 -15.46
C LYS A 48 29.29 -0.43 -14.03
N THR A 49 28.47 -0.15 -13.02
CA THR A 49 28.86 -0.38 -11.62
C THR A 49 29.04 -1.88 -11.35
N LEU A 50 28.09 -2.70 -11.77
CA LEU A 50 28.17 -4.16 -11.60
C LEU A 50 29.38 -4.77 -12.33
N SER A 51 29.72 -4.27 -13.52
CA SER A 51 30.90 -4.76 -14.28
C SER A 51 32.26 -4.41 -13.65
N ARG A 52 32.28 -3.50 -12.67
CA ARG A 52 33.50 -3.04 -11.98
C ARG A 52 33.66 -3.67 -10.60
N LEU A 53 32.70 -4.48 -10.15
CA LEU A 53 32.82 -5.18 -8.88
C LEU A 53 33.97 -6.19 -8.95
N PRO A 54 34.80 -6.29 -7.90
CA PRO A 54 35.87 -7.28 -7.84
C PRO A 54 35.31 -8.72 -7.77
N GLY A 55 36.06 -9.71 -8.27
CA GLY A 55 35.66 -11.13 -8.23
C GLY A 55 34.74 -11.56 -9.37
N GLU A 56 33.83 -12.50 -9.10
CA GLU A 56 32.83 -13.04 -10.07
C GLU A 56 31.60 -12.13 -10.27
N GLY A 57 31.59 -10.93 -9.64
CA GLY A 57 30.47 -9.99 -9.68
C GLY A 57 29.54 -10.12 -8.46
N SER A 58 28.28 -9.69 -8.61
CA SER A 58 27.31 -9.67 -7.50
C SER A 58 26.94 -11.08 -7.02
N ASP A 59 27.22 -11.37 -5.75
CA ASP A 59 26.72 -12.57 -5.07
C ASP A 59 25.26 -12.36 -4.65
N PHE A 60 24.31 -12.70 -5.52
CA PHE A 60 22.86 -12.55 -5.28
C PHE A 60 22.33 -13.38 -4.11
N SER A 61 23.11 -14.28 -3.50
CA SER A 61 22.72 -15.02 -2.31
C SER A 61 22.74 -14.16 -1.04
N LYS A 62 23.57 -13.11 -1.00
CA LYS A 62 23.76 -12.21 0.15
C LYS A 62 22.99 -10.87 -0.01
N PRO A 63 22.98 -9.99 1.00
CA PRO A 63 22.64 -8.57 0.80
C PRO A 63 23.65 -7.88 -0.14
N ALA A 64 23.24 -6.79 -0.79
CA ALA A 64 24.13 -6.01 -1.63
C ALA A 64 25.23 -5.33 -0.81
N GLU A 65 26.44 -5.33 -1.37
CA GLU A 65 27.53 -4.49 -0.89
C GLU A 65 27.19 -3.01 -1.09
N GLU A 66 27.87 -2.11 -0.38
CA GLU A 66 27.52 -0.68 -0.36
C GLU A 66 27.49 -0.06 -1.76
N ILE A 67 28.47 -0.36 -2.60
CA ILE A 67 28.55 0.17 -3.98
C ILE A 67 27.36 -0.32 -4.83
N GLU A 68 27.00 -1.60 -4.70
CA GLU A 68 25.86 -2.16 -5.41
C GLU A 68 24.54 -1.60 -4.87
N ARG A 69 24.43 -1.46 -3.55
CA ARG A 69 23.25 -0.90 -2.87
C ARG A 69 22.96 0.51 -3.38
N GLU A 70 23.96 1.38 -3.45
CA GLU A 70 23.80 2.73 -3.95
C GLU A 70 23.45 2.77 -5.44
N ALA A 71 24.00 1.86 -6.25
CA ALA A 71 23.61 1.73 -7.66
C ALA A 71 22.15 1.25 -7.83
N LEU A 72 21.70 0.31 -7.01
CA LEU A 72 20.31 -0.15 -6.99
C LEU A 72 19.35 0.96 -6.56
N LYS A 73 19.69 1.70 -5.48
CA LYS A 73 18.91 2.86 -5.04
C LYS A 73 18.82 3.91 -6.14
N LYS A 74 19.91 4.20 -6.83
CA LYS A 74 19.93 5.14 -7.96
C LYS A 74 19.04 4.67 -9.12
N ARG A 75 19.12 3.38 -9.48
CA ARG A 75 18.29 2.79 -10.54
C ARG A 75 16.80 2.92 -10.25
N TYR A 76 16.41 2.68 -9.00
CA TYR A 76 15.03 2.73 -8.55
C TYR A 76 14.71 3.99 -7.74
N SER A 77 15.39 5.10 -8.02
CA SER A 77 15.04 6.40 -7.45
C SER A 77 13.76 6.93 -8.09
N SER A 78 13.02 7.76 -7.36
CA SER A 78 11.82 8.38 -7.90
C SER A 78 12.13 9.23 -9.14
N LEU A 79 11.09 9.47 -9.94
CA LEU A 79 11.20 10.24 -11.17
C LEU A 79 10.05 11.24 -11.20
N LYS A 80 10.39 12.54 -11.26
CA LYS A 80 9.41 13.63 -11.28
C LYS A 80 9.74 14.63 -12.37
N PHE A 81 8.80 14.85 -13.28
CA PHE A 81 8.89 15.89 -14.31
C PHE A 81 7.48 16.23 -14.82
N ALA A 82 7.34 17.39 -15.46
CA ALA A 82 6.04 17.91 -15.89
C ALA A 82 5.00 17.97 -14.74
N GLY A 83 5.45 18.25 -13.51
CA GLY A 83 4.59 18.36 -12.33
C GLY A 83 4.04 17.05 -11.77
N ARG A 84 4.49 15.89 -12.28
CA ARG A 84 4.00 14.56 -11.87
C ARG A 84 5.13 13.60 -11.54
N TYR A 85 4.85 12.64 -10.67
CA TYR A 85 5.67 11.47 -10.46
C TYR A 85 5.41 10.42 -11.55
N TRP A 86 6.45 9.68 -11.89
CA TRP A 86 6.46 8.70 -12.98
C TRP A 86 7.10 7.40 -12.54
N ASN A 87 6.54 6.29 -13.02
CA ASN A 87 7.10 4.96 -12.83
C ASN A 87 8.38 4.75 -13.67
N PRO A 88 9.57 4.55 -13.05
CA PRO A 88 10.81 4.29 -13.75
C PRO A 88 10.99 2.80 -14.10
N TYR A 89 9.90 2.14 -14.52
CA TYR A 89 9.83 0.71 -14.80
C TYR A 89 9.57 0.45 -16.28
N VAL A 90 10.23 -0.56 -16.85
CA VAL A 90 10.08 -0.87 -18.29
C VAL A 90 8.71 -1.46 -18.59
N GLU A 91 8.11 -2.08 -17.59
CA GLU A 91 6.79 -2.69 -17.60
C GLU A 91 5.70 -1.62 -17.64
N TRP A 92 5.93 -0.45 -17.05
CA TRP A 92 4.95 0.62 -16.97
C TRP A 92 4.70 1.31 -18.31
N ARG A 93 3.42 1.58 -18.56
CA ARG A 93 2.92 2.50 -19.58
C ARG A 93 1.76 3.30 -18.99
N GLU A 94 1.55 4.53 -19.47
CA GLU A 94 0.33 5.24 -19.04
C GLU A 94 -0.90 4.57 -19.62
N GLN A 95 -1.97 4.62 -18.84
CA GLN A 95 -3.28 4.18 -19.25
C GLN A 95 -4.12 5.41 -19.51
N GLY A 96 -4.67 5.50 -20.72
CA GLY A 96 -5.57 6.58 -21.07
C GLY A 96 -6.93 6.42 -20.42
N ALA A 97 -7.65 7.52 -20.24
CA ALA A 97 -9.06 7.51 -19.82
C ALA A 97 -9.94 6.61 -20.73
N TRP A 98 -9.54 6.43 -21.99
CA TRP A 98 -10.19 5.52 -22.93
C TRP A 98 -10.09 4.04 -22.56
N GLU A 99 -8.98 3.59 -21.97
CA GLU A 99 -8.86 2.21 -21.50
C GLU A 99 -9.75 1.96 -20.30
N TRP A 100 -9.80 2.92 -19.37
CA TRP A 100 -10.74 2.87 -18.25
C TRP A 100 -12.20 2.88 -18.75
N ALA A 101 -12.54 3.74 -19.70
CA ALA A 101 -13.88 3.79 -20.30
C ALA A 101 -14.21 2.49 -21.04
N LEU A 102 -13.27 1.95 -21.81
CA LEU A 102 -13.41 0.65 -22.47
C LEU A 102 -13.66 -0.45 -21.45
N TRP A 103 -12.93 -0.46 -20.34
CA TRP A 103 -13.15 -1.41 -19.26
C TRP A 103 -14.51 -1.20 -18.58
N LYS A 104 -14.71 -0.09 -17.89
CA LYS A 104 -15.86 0.12 -16.98
C LYS A 104 -17.16 0.45 -17.68
N ILE A 105 -17.12 1.06 -18.87
CA ILE A 105 -18.35 1.42 -19.61
C ILE A 105 -18.68 0.36 -20.64
N VAL A 106 -17.72 -0.07 -21.46
CA VAL A 106 -18.01 -0.98 -22.58
C VAL A 106 -17.99 -2.44 -22.12
N ILE A 107 -16.86 -2.91 -21.62
CA ILE A 107 -16.65 -4.32 -21.27
C ILE A 107 -17.54 -4.70 -20.07
N SER A 108 -17.56 -3.92 -19.00
CA SER A 108 -18.38 -4.24 -17.82
C SER A 108 -19.88 -4.23 -18.14
N THR A 109 -20.34 -3.41 -19.11
CA THR A 109 -21.74 -3.45 -19.57
C THR A 109 -22.03 -4.69 -20.40
N ILE A 110 -21.19 -5.02 -21.39
CA ILE A 110 -21.36 -6.21 -22.25
C ILE A 110 -21.28 -7.51 -21.44
N THR A 111 -20.41 -7.56 -20.43
CA THR A 111 -20.21 -8.74 -19.58
C THR A 111 -21.15 -8.80 -18.38
N LEU A 112 -22.10 -7.84 -18.26
CA LEU A 112 -23.00 -7.66 -17.11
C LEU A 112 -22.28 -7.45 -15.76
N LYS A 113 -20.95 -7.31 -15.75
CA LYS A 113 -20.15 -7.02 -14.54
C LYS A 113 -20.45 -5.66 -13.91
N LEU A 114 -21.07 -4.74 -14.66
CA LEU A 114 -21.59 -3.49 -14.09
C LEU A 114 -22.62 -3.74 -12.98
N PHE A 115 -23.37 -4.85 -13.08
CA PHE A 115 -24.40 -5.26 -12.12
C PHE A 115 -23.93 -6.42 -11.22
N TYR A 116 -22.93 -7.19 -11.62
CA TYR A 116 -22.38 -8.34 -10.87
C TYR A 116 -20.90 -8.15 -10.55
N ASN A 117 -20.55 -6.97 -10.01
CA ASN A 117 -19.15 -6.65 -9.74
C ASN A 117 -18.58 -7.63 -8.70
N GLY A 118 -17.37 -8.13 -8.96
CA GLY A 118 -16.70 -9.16 -8.15
C GLY A 118 -17.54 -10.38 -7.76
N GLY A 119 -18.50 -10.78 -8.60
CA GLY A 119 -19.32 -11.98 -8.42
C GLY A 119 -20.40 -11.87 -7.35
N VAL A 120 -20.66 -10.68 -6.81
CA VAL A 120 -21.73 -10.44 -5.82
C VAL A 120 -22.93 -9.81 -6.51
N PRO A 121 -24.10 -10.47 -6.54
CA PRO A 121 -25.34 -9.85 -6.99
C PRO A 121 -25.75 -8.69 -6.06
N PRO A 122 -26.33 -7.58 -6.57
CA PRO A 122 -26.70 -6.42 -5.75
C PRO A 122 -27.72 -6.73 -4.65
N GLU A 123 -28.47 -7.82 -4.84
CA GLU A 123 -29.61 -8.23 -4.02
C GLU A 123 -29.26 -9.30 -2.97
N ARG A 124 -28.02 -9.82 -2.97
CA ARG A 124 -27.62 -10.90 -2.04
C ARG A 124 -26.74 -10.37 -0.90
N PRO A 125 -26.94 -10.88 0.34
CA PRO A 125 -25.94 -10.72 1.38
C PRO A 125 -24.65 -11.39 0.92
N ILE A 126 -23.53 -10.72 1.14
CA ILE A 126 -22.22 -11.23 0.79
C ILE A 126 -21.95 -12.46 1.67
N PRO A 127 -21.43 -13.58 1.10
CA PRO A 127 -21.15 -14.79 1.87
C PRO A 127 -20.17 -14.54 3.03
N ASP A 128 -20.27 -15.34 4.10
CA ASP A 128 -19.45 -15.23 5.31
C ASP A 128 -17.95 -15.33 5.01
N LEU A 129 -17.31 -14.19 4.76
CA LEU A 129 -15.87 -14.06 4.81
C LEU A 129 -15.46 -14.16 6.28
N PRO A 130 -14.46 -15.00 6.62
CA PRO A 130 -14.01 -15.16 7.99
C PRO A 130 -13.68 -13.83 8.66
N LEU A 131 -14.24 -13.62 9.85
CA LEU A 131 -14.06 -12.45 10.69
C LEU A 131 -13.78 -12.92 12.12
N GLU A 132 -12.68 -12.42 12.67
CA GLU A 132 -12.24 -12.64 14.03
C GLU A 132 -12.10 -11.29 14.72
N ARG A 133 -11.96 -11.29 16.05
CA ARG A 133 -11.57 -10.10 16.81
C ARG A 133 -10.06 -10.14 17.04
N PRO A 134 -9.35 -8.99 16.97
CA PRO A 134 -7.95 -8.93 17.35
C PRO A 134 -7.69 -9.55 18.72
N ASP A 135 -6.58 -10.28 18.84
CA ASP A 135 -6.16 -10.84 20.12
C ASP A 135 -5.53 -9.73 20.98
N PHE A 136 -6.38 -8.90 21.58
CA PHE A 136 -5.94 -7.82 22.45
C PHE A 136 -5.19 -8.30 23.70
N SER A 137 -5.35 -9.57 24.10
CA SER A 137 -4.60 -10.14 25.21
C SER A 137 -3.16 -10.41 24.82
N LEU A 138 -2.91 -10.82 23.58
CA LEU A 138 -1.57 -10.95 23.01
C LEU A 138 -0.95 -9.57 22.74
N LEU A 139 -1.71 -8.65 22.14
CA LEU A 139 -1.22 -7.31 21.81
C LEU A 139 -0.89 -6.50 23.08
N TYR A 140 -1.70 -6.67 24.14
CA TYR A 140 -1.60 -5.93 25.40
C TYR A 140 -1.61 -6.86 26.65
N PRO A 141 -0.52 -7.60 26.92
CA PRO A 141 -0.48 -8.74 27.85
C PRO A 141 -0.75 -8.43 29.33
N SER A 142 -0.70 -7.16 29.75
CA SER A 142 -0.92 -6.78 31.15
C SER A 142 -2.28 -6.11 31.41
N THR A 143 -3.12 -5.96 30.38
CA THR A 143 -4.45 -5.32 30.52
C THR A 143 -5.55 -6.27 30.99
N THR A 144 -5.21 -7.53 31.29
CA THR A 144 -6.16 -8.60 31.64
C THR A 144 -6.75 -8.48 33.05
N SER A 145 -6.36 -7.47 33.84
CA SER A 145 -6.82 -7.31 35.24
C SER A 145 -7.88 -6.22 35.46
N SER A 146 -8.36 -5.53 34.43
CA SER A 146 -9.48 -4.62 34.58
C SER A 146 -10.56 -4.94 33.55
N ILE A 147 -11.52 -5.76 33.95
CA ILE A 147 -12.86 -5.78 33.36
C ILE A 147 -13.44 -4.38 33.63
N TYR A 148 -13.22 -3.44 32.72
CA TYR A 148 -14.10 -2.28 32.65
C TYR A 148 -15.44 -2.80 32.10
N PRO A 149 -16.57 -2.57 32.79
CA PRO A 149 -17.86 -2.85 32.19
C PRO A 149 -17.94 -2.06 30.89
N VAL A 150 -18.31 -2.75 29.81
CA VAL A 150 -18.70 -2.10 28.55
C VAL A 150 -19.93 -1.25 28.87
N SER A 151 -19.66 0.01 29.25
CA SER A 151 -20.67 1.04 29.33
C SER A 151 -21.26 1.20 27.93
N SER A 152 -22.58 1.09 27.82
CA SER A 152 -23.36 1.38 26.61
C SER A 152 -23.41 2.87 26.26
N GLY A 153 -22.50 3.68 26.81
CA GLY A 153 -22.22 5.04 26.35
C GLY A 153 -21.31 5.02 25.13
N LYS A 154 -21.50 5.97 24.20
CA LYS A 154 -20.51 6.25 23.15
C LYS A 154 -19.12 6.30 23.80
N PRO A 155 -18.08 5.68 23.19
CA PRO A 155 -16.73 5.80 23.71
C PRO A 155 -16.46 7.30 23.88
N ASP A 156 -16.14 7.69 25.10
CA ASP A 156 -15.57 9.01 25.37
C ASP A 156 -14.43 9.13 24.35
N THR A 157 -14.47 10.15 23.49
CA THR A 157 -13.43 10.37 22.48
C THR A 157 -12.13 10.53 23.22
N THR A 158 -11.40 9.43 23.41
CA THR A 158 -10.20 9.39 24.25
C THR A 158 -9.18 10.22 23.52
N TYR A 159 -9.04 11.47 23.96
CA TYR A 159 -8.04 12.38 23.46
C TYR A 159 -6.67 11.71 23.55
N ARG A 160 -6.16 11.22 22.41
CA ARG A 160 -4.84 10.62 22.35
C ARG A 160 -3.84 11.76 22.41
N SER A 161 -3.05 11.80 23.48
CA SER A 161 -2.11 12.91 23.69
C SER A 161 -1.05 12.93 22.59
N PRO A 162 -0.60 14.11 22.13
CA PRO A 162 0.40 14.21 21.07
C PRO A 162 1.68 13.42 21.40
N GLY A 163 2.14 12.60 20.45
CA GLY A 163 3.34 11.77 20.57
C GLY A 163 3.25 10.63 21.60
N SER A 164 2.10 10.40 22.25
CA SER A 164 1.97 9.34 23.25
C SER A 164 1.73 7.95 22.65
N GLY A 165 1.39 7.90 21.36
CA GLY A 165 0.86 6.73 20.68
C GLY A 165 -0.58 6.37 21.12
N GLY A 166 -1.22 7.14 22.00
CA GLY A 166 -2.49 6.78 22.64
C GLY A 166 -2.31 6.42 24.12
N SER A 167 -2.90 5.30 24.54
CA SER A 167 -2.93 4.87 25.94
C SER A 167 -1.59 4.31 26.40
N ASP A 168 -1.24 4.56 27.66
CA ASP A 168 -0.06 3.97 28.30
C ASP A 168 -0.35 2.54 28.76
N VAL A 169 -0.37 1.61 27.80
CA VAL A 169 -0.55 0.17 28.02
C VAL A 169 0.71 -0.61 27.63
N PRO A 170 1.06 -1.69 28.35
CA PRO A 170 2.10 -2.60 27.89
C PRO A 170 1.76 -3.20 26.53
N VAL A 171 2.72 -3.19 25.61
CA VAL A 171 2.62 -3.79 24.28
C VAL A 171 3.56 -4.99 24.24
N THR A 172 3.19 -6.08 23.57
CA THR A 172 4.11 -7.21 23.37
C THR A 172 5.39 -6.80 22.62
N ASP A 173 6.51 -7.41 22.98
CA ASP A 173 7.79 -7.27 22.28
C ASP A 173 7.88 -8.15 21.02
N LYS A 174 6.97 -9.12 20.88
CA LYS A 174 6.94 -10.04 19.74
C LYS A 174 6.62 -9.32 18.44
N LEU A 175 7.14 -9.86 17.33
CA LEU A 175 6.67 -9.52 16.00
C LEU A 175 5.28 -10.14 15.80
N THR A 176 4.24 -9.31 15.69
CA THR A 176 2.86 -9.78 15.43
C THR A 176 2.27 -9.08 14.23
N CYS A 177 1.29 -9.72 13.59
CA CYS A 177 0.50 -9.13 12.52
C CYS A 177 -0.98 -9.39 12.78
N THR A 178 -1.77 -8.32 12.83
CA THR A 178 -3.23 -8.38 12.82
C THR A 178 -3.73 -7.77 11.52
N TRP A 179 -4.42 -8.54 10.68
CA TRP A 179 -4.97 -8.00 9.43
C TRP A 179 -6.35 -7.39 9.68
N LEU A 180 -6.52 -6.08 9.53
CA LEU A 180 -7.77 -5.38 9.83
C LEU A 180 -8.70 -5.20 8.62
N GLY A 181 -8.33 -5.80 7.48
CA GLY A 181 -9.01 -5.64 6.20
C GLY A 181 -8.27 -4.68 5.26
N GLN A 182 -8.53 -4.83 3.97
CA GLN A 182 -7.82 -4.16 2.88
C GLN A 182 -6.30 -4.23 3.06
N SER A 183 -5.60 -3.10 2.97
CA SER A 183 -4.16 -2.97 3.20
C SER A 183 -3.85 -2.50 4.63
N THR A 184 -4.85 -2.53 5.51
CA THR A 184 -4.70 -2.16 6.91
C THR A 184 -4.21 -3.35 7.74
N THR A 185 -3.02 -3.22 8.29
CA THR A 185 -2.44 -4.15 9.27
C THR A 185 -2.03 -3.41 10.52
N TYR A 186 -2.24 -4.05 11.67
CA TYR A 186 -1.70 -3.60 12.94
C TYR A 186 -0.58 -4.56 13.35
N VAL A 187 0.64 -4.03 13.40
CA VAL A 187 1.87 -4.80 13.61
C VAL A 187 2.54 -4.35 14.90
N THR A 188 2.96 -5.31 15.73
CA THR A 188 3.88 -5.02 16.84
C THR A 188 5.29 -5.46 16.45
N LEU A 189 6.30 -4.66 16.78
CA LEU A 189 7.71 -4.96 16.50
C LEU A 189 8.57 -4.39 17.64
N ASP A 190 9.14 -5.24 18.50
CA ASP A 190 9.95 -4.81 19.65
C ASP A 190 9.24 -3.74 20.52
N ASN A 191 7.96 -3.97 20.81
CA ASN A 191 7.02 -3.07 21.50
C ASN A 191 6.50 -1.88 20.68
N LEU A 192 7.09 -1.53 19.54
CA LEU A 192 6.54 -0.52 18.63
C LEU A 192 5.22 -0.99 18.05
N THR A 193 4.23 -0.10 17.95
CA THR A 193 2.94 -0.37 17.29
C THR A 193 2.83 0.41 15.99
N ILE A 194 2.62 -0.32 14.89
CA ILE A 194 2.57 0.21 13.53
C ILE A 194 1.18 -0.05 12.96
N LEU A 195 0.54 0.97 12.42
CA LEU A 195 -0.70 0.86 11.66
C LEU A 195 -0.43 1.23 10.20
N THR A 196 -0.73 0.34 9.27
CA THR A 196 -0.57 0.59 7.83
C THR A 196 -1.89 1.04 7.22
N ASP A 197 -1.85 1.97 6.27
CA ASP A 197 -2.96 2.39 5.40
C ASP A 197 -4.32 2.37 6.12
N PRO A 198 -4.54 3.22 7.14
CA PRO A 198 -5.67 3.09 8.02
C PRO A 198 -6.96 3.43 7.27
N ALA A 199 -7.71 2.39 6.91
CA ALA A 199 -9.01 2.49 6.27
C ALA A 199 -9.96 1.51 6.96
N LEU A 200 -10.63 1.96 8.02
CA LEU A 200 -11.56 1.15 8.83
C LEU A 200 -13.03 1.50 8.57
N SER A 201 -13.31 2.59 7.85
CA SER A 201 -14.68 2.96 7.49
C SER A 201 -15.41 1.89 6.67
N ASP A 202 -16.74 1.94 6.75
CA ASP A 202 -17.64 1.10 5.97
C ASP A 202 -17.55 1.35 4.46
N ARG A 203 -17.17 2.57 4.05
CA ARG A 203 -17.03 2.98 2.66
C ARG A 203 -15.72 3.71 2.47
N THR A 204 -15.15 3.62 1.27
CA THR A 204 -13.91 4.34 0.92
C THR A 204 -14.12 5.87 0.92
N LEU A 205 -15.36 6.32 0.75
CA LEU A 205 -15.76 7.72 0.78
C LEU A 205 -17.15 7.85 1.42
N PRO A 206 -17.48 9.00 2.04
CA PRO A 206 -18.81 9.28 2.61
C PRO A 206 -19.84 9.54 1.50
N SER A 207 -20.04 8.56 0.61
CA SER A 207 -20.95 8.62 -0.52
C SER A 207 -21.56 7.25 -0.78
N ARG A 208 -22.86 7.22 -1.12
CA ARG A 208 -23.59 5.97 -1.41
C ARG A 208 -23.10 5.25 -2.67
N ILE A 209 -22.39 5.96 -3.56
CA ILE A 209 -21.81 5.38 -4.77
C ILE A 209 -20.43 4.77 -4.53
N ALA A 210 -19.79 5.10 -3.39
CA ALA A 210 -18.50 4.53 -3.04
C ALA A 210 -18.66 3.05 -2.68
N PRO A 211 -17.66 2.19 -3.00
CA PRO A 211 -17.67 0.79 -2.59
C PRO A 211 -17.99 0.64 -1.10
N GLN A 212 -18.96 -0.23 -0.80
CA GLN A 212 -19.30 -0.65 0.56
C GLN A 212 -18.43 -1.85 0.93
N ARG A 213 -17.98 -1.89 2.18
CA ARG A 213 -17.18 -2.98 2.71
C ARG A 213 -17.96 -4.30 2.69
N LEU A 214 -17.27 -5.38 2.38
CA LEU A 214 -17.86 -6.72 2.22
C LEU A 214 -18.19 -7.42 3.54
N ARG A 215 -17.49 -7.02 4.60
CA ARG A 215 -17.63 -7.48 6.00
C ARG A 215 -17.36 -6.28 6.90
N PRO A 216 -17.87 -6.20 8.13
CA PRO A 216 -17.56 -5.06 9.01
C PRO A 216 -16.05 -5.00 9.34
N SER A 217 -15.59 -3.84 9.82
CA SER A 217 -14.27 -3.77 10.45
C SER A 217 -14.20 -4.73 11.64
N PRO A 218 -13.10 -5.48 11.83
CA PRO A 218 -12.97 -6.44 12.94
C PRO A 218 -12.88 -5.78 14.33
N CYS A 219 -12.53 -4.49 14.36
CA CYS A 219 -12.57 -3.64 15.55
C CYS A 219 -12.74 -2.18 15.15
N GLU A 220 -13.11 -1.35 16.11
CA GLU A 220 -13.02 0.11 15.99
C GLU A 220 -11.56 0.57 16.14
N LEU A 221 -11.23 1.71 15.54
CA LEU A 221 -9.89 2.30 15.66
C LEU A 221 -9.57 2.67 17.13
N SER A 222 -10.58 3.05 17.90
CA SER A 222 -10.47 3.37 19.33
C SER A 222 -10.11 2.16 20.20
N GLU A 223 -10.38 0.93 19.73
CA GLU A 223 -9.98 -0.30 20.42
C GLU A 223 -8.48 -0.59 20.28
N LEU A 224 -7.83 -0.04 19.24
CA LEU A 224 -6.37 -0.03 19.12
C LEU A 224 -5.81 1.00 20.10
N LYS A 225 -5.67 0.58 21.36
CA LYS A 225 -5.28 1.42 22.50
C LYS A 225 -4.00 2.22 22.26
N ARG A 226 -3.09 1.68 21.45
CA ARG A 226 -1.83 2.33 21.09
C ARG A 226 -1.51 2.18 19.60
N VAL A 227 -1.05 3.25 18.96
CA VAL A 227 -0.51 3.33 17.60
C VAL A 227 0.63 4.35 17.64
N ASP A 228 1.88 3.90 17.58
CA ASP A 228 3.05 4.78 17.68
C ASP A 228 3.41 5.38 16.31
N VAL A 229 3.29 4.58 15.25
CA VAL A 229 3.60 4.96 13.85
C VAL A 229 2.45 4.59 12.93
N VAL A 230 2.10 5.49 12.01
CA VAL A 230 1.20 5.22 10.88
C VAL A 230 2.00 5.29 9.59
N LEU A 231 1.92 4.24 8.78
CA LEU A 231 2.53 4.17 7.45
C LEU A 231 1.44 4.30 6.39
N VAL A 232 1.51 5.32 5.54
CA VAL A 232 0.52 5.53 4.46
C VAL A 232 1.21 5.37 3.11
N SER A 233 0.96 4.28 2.41
CA SER A 233 1.61 3.96 1.14
C SER A 233 1.31 4.97 0.03
N HIS A 234 0.09 5.47 -0.08
CA HIS A 234 -0.33 6.47 -1.06
C HIS A 234 -1.69 7.08 -0.68
N ASN A 235 -2.17 8.04 -1.47
CA ASN A 235 -3.32 8.87 -1.09
C ASN A 235 -4.70 8.34 -1.53
N HIS A 236 -4.81 7.13 -2.10
CA HIS A 236 -6.10 6.58 -2.51
C HIS A 236 -7.06 6.42 -1.31
N PHE A 237 -8.36 6.45 -1.62
CA PHE A 237 -9.44 6.51 -0.63
C PHE A 237 -9.54 5.26 0.25
N ASP A 238 -9.12 4.10 -0.26
CA ASP A 238 -9.10 2.83 0.46
C ASP A 238 -7.79 2.58 1.23
N HIS A 239 -6.84 3.52 1.18
CA HIS A 239 -5.57 3.48 1.92
C HIS A 239 -5.41 4.63 2.93
N LEU A 240 -6.07 5.76 2.69
CA LEU A 240 -6.00 6.93 3.56
C LEU A 240 -7.39 7.48 3.85
N ASP A 241 -7.96 7.05 4.98
CA ASP A 241 -9.27 7.47 5.45
C ASP A 241 -9.18 8.77 6.28
N PRO A 242 -9.90 9.85 5.91
CA PRO A 242 -9.97 11.07 6.70
C PRO A 242 -10.42 10.88 8.16
N GLU A 243 -11.27 9.89 8.44
CA GLU A 243 -11.73 9.65 9.82
C GLU A 243 -10.60 9.10 10.69
N ALA A 244 -9.73 8.26 10.14
CA ALA A 244 -8.54 7.80 10.85
C ALA A 244 -7.55 8.95 11.14
N ILE A 245 -7.42 9.91 10.21
CA ILE A 245 -6.59 11.10 10.42
C ILE A 245 -7.11 11.93 11.61
N LYS A 246 -8.42 12.17 11.64
CA LYS A 246 -9.06 12.94 12.73
C LYS A 246 -8.94 12.24 14.08
N GLU A 247 -9.10 10.92 14.12
CA GLU A 247 -9.08 10.17 15.38
C GLU A 247 -7.67 10.02 15.95
N LEU A 248 -6.68 9.70 15.10
CA LEU A 248 -5.30 9.50 15.56
C LEU A 248 -4.58 10.83 15.80
N GLY A 249 -4.86 11.85 14.97
CA GLY A 249 -4.28 13.17 15.13
C GLY A 249 -2.75 13.15 15.25
N ASP A 250 -2.23 13.95 16.18
CA ASP A 250 -0.81 13.99 16.53
C ASP A 250 -0.38 12.92 17.55
N SER A 251 -1.21 11.93 17.87
CA SER A 251 -0.80 10.92 18.84
C SER A 251 0.30 10.00 18.34
N CYS A 252 0.36 9.77 17.04
CA CYS A 252 1.35 8.95 16.35
C CYS A 252 2.30 9.80 15.49
N GLU A 253 3.34 9.18 14.94
CA GLU A 253 4.07 9.73 13.80
C GLU A 253 3.47 9.20 12.50
N TRP A 254 3.12 10.09 11.58
CA TRP A 254 2.68 9.73 10.23
C TRP A 254 3.87 9.73 9.28
N VAL A 255 4.19 8.58 8.68
CA VAL A 255 5.23 8.46 7.66
C VAL A 255 4.58 8.20 6.31
N VAL A 256 4.79 9.12 5.37
CA VAL A 256 4.06 9.15 4.09
C VAL A 256 4.97 9.54 2.93
N PRO A 257 4.60 9.25 1.66
CA PRO A 257 5.33 9.73 0.50
C PRO A 257 5.19 11.25 0.31
N PRO A 258 6.14 11.90 -0.39
CA PRO A 258 6.08 13.31 -0.74
C PRO A 258 4.78 13.72 -1.43
N GLY A 259 4.20 14.82 -0.94
CA GLY A 259 2.96 15.41 -1.45
C GLY A 259 1.71 14.93 -0.72
N VAL A 260 1.77 13.83 0.05
CA VAL A 260 0.65 13.38 0.89
C VAL A 260 0.54 14.23 2.16
N GLY A 261 1.67 14.74 2.67
CA GLY A 261 1.70 15.47 3.94
C GLY A 261 0.76 16.68 4.01
N PRO A 262 0.66 17.55 2.99
CA PRO A 262 -0.31 18.66 2.97
C PRO A 262 -1.77 18.23 3.21
N PHE A 263 -2.18 17.08 2.69
CA PHE A 263 -3.54 16.57 2.90
C PHE A 263 -3.76 16.20 4.38
N ILE A 264 -2.82 15.47 4.99
CA ILE A 264 -2.90 15.10 6.41
C ILE A 264 -2.85 16.34 7.31
N ARG A 265 -1.95 17.28 7.03
CA ARG A 265 -1.83 18.56 7.76
C ARG A 265 -3.09 19.42 7.68
N SER A 266 -3.91 19.27 6.64
CA SER A 266 -5.21 19.97 6.53
C SER A 266 -6.22 19.56 7.62
N PHE A 267 -6.00 18.43 8.30
CA PHE A 267 -6.78 17.98 9.46
C PHE A 267 -6.17 18.40 10.81
N GLY A 268 -5.13 19.25 10.80
CA GLY A 268 -4.49 19.76 12.02
C GLY A 268 -3.36 18.89 12.58
N VAL A 269 -2.98 17.81 11.88
CA VAL A 269 -1.85 16.95 12.24
C VAL A 269 -0.53 17.63 11.87
N THR A 270 0.42 17.67 12.79
CA THR A 270 1.73 18.29 12.63
C THR A 270 2.87 17.28 12.55
N ARG A 271 2.71 16.09 13.14
CA ARG A 271 3.71 15.01 13.18
C ARG A 271 3.69 14.15 11.93
N VAL A 272 4.10 14.76 10.81
CA VAL A 272 4.13 14.12 9.50
C VAL A 272 5.53 14.17 8.89
N THR A 273 6.11 13.00 8.66
CA THR A 273 7.39 12.77 8.00
C THR A 273 7.16 12.33 6.56
N GLU A 274 7.66 13.11 5.59
CA GLU A 274 7.58 12.78 4.16
C GLU A 274 8.89 12.15 3.68
N LEU A 275 8.83 10.93 3.13
CA LEU A 275 10.01 10.17 2.67
C LEU A 275 9.89 9.80 1.19
N ASP A 276 10.80 10.33 0.37
CA ASP A 276 11.00 9.86 -1.00
C ASP A 276 11.62 8.44 -1.00
N TRP A 277 11.55 7.74 -2.11
CA TRP A 277 12.10 6.39 -2.24
C TRP A 277 13.58 6.32 -1.83
N TRP A 278 13.88 5.31 -1.02
CA TRP A 278 15.17 5.05 -0.37
C TRP A 278 15.60 6.06 0.70
N GLN A 279 14.77 7.07 0.99
CA GLN A 279 14.98 7.89 2.17
C GLN A 279 14.56 7.14 3.44
N GLU A 280 15.24 7.48 4.51
CA GLU A 280 15.09 6.86 5.81
C GLU A 280 14.83 7.92 6.87
N THR A 281 14.00 7.59 7.85
CA THR A 281 13.91 8.32 9.12
C THR A 281 14.22 7.38 10.27
N LYS A 282 14.70 7.95 11.37
CA LYS A 282 14.85 7.23 12.65
C LYS A 282 13.68 7.55 13.54
N HIS A 283 13.11 6.52 14.16
CA HIS A 283 12.09 6.65 15.17
C HIS A 283 12.62 6.12 16.50
N THR A 284 12.66 6.98 17.51
CA THR A 284 13.01 6.62 18.88
C THR A 284 11.74 6.38 19.68
N LEU A 285 11.52 5.15 20.11
CA LEU A 285 10.42 4.79 21.02
C LEU A 285 10.89 4.98 22.46
N SER A 286 10.40 6.05 23.09
CA SER A 286 10.63 6.32 24.51
C SER A 286 9.40 5.96 25.34
N ARG A 287 9.60 5.13 26.37
CA ARG A 287 8.53 4.71 27.29
C ARG A 287 8.97 4.87 28.75
N PRO A 288 8.09 5.38 29.64
CA PRO A 288 8.42 5.51 31.06
C PRO A 288 8.91 4.19 31.66
N GLY A 289 10.07 4.21 32.31
CA GLY A 289 10.64 3.03 32.96
C GLY A 289 11.21 1.96 32.01
N GLN A 290 11.33 2.25 30.71
CA GLN A 290 11.95 1.35 29.73
C GLN A 290 13.13 2.03 29.05
N LYS A 291 14.07 1.22 28.53
CA LYS A 291 15.16 1.72 27.69
C LYS A 291 14.59 2.17 26.35
N ASP A 292 15.05 3.32 25.85
CA ASP A 292 14.73 3.79 24.51
C ASP A 292 15.10 2.74 23.47
N LYS A 293 14.23 2.59 22.47
CA LYS A 293 14.45 1.69 21.33
C LYS A 293 14.46 2.47 20.04
N GLU A 294 15.36 2.10 19.14
CA GLU A 294 15.57 2.76 17.86
C GLU A 294 15.04 1.92 16.72
N PHE A 295 14.40 2.58 15.76
CA PHE A 295 13.89 1.97 14.54
C PHE A 295 14.29 2.79 13.33
N THR A 296 14.63 2.13 12.22
CA THR A 296 14.75 2.78 10.91
C THR A 296 13.48 2.51 10.12
N ILE A 297 12.88 3.57 9.58
CA ILE A 297 11.75 3.49 8.65
C ILE A 297 12.25 3.97 7.28
N THR A 298 12.13 3.12 6.26
CA THR A 298 12.59 3.37 4.90
C THR A 298 11.41 3.39 3.94
N ALA A 299 11.29 4.44 3.12
CA ALA A 299 10.37 4.42 1.98
C ALA A 299 10.96 3.61 0.84
N VAL A 300 10.19 2.71 0.25
CA VAL A 300 10.63 1.71 -0.71
C VAL A 300 9.85 1.90 -2.02
N PRO A 301 10.49 1.84 -3.19
CA PRO A 301 9.79 1.94 -4.46
C PRO A 301 8.79 0.80 -4.68
N ASN A 302 7.68 1.15 -5.33
CA ASN A 302 6.63 0.26 -5.80
C ASN A 302 6.07 0.79 -7.13
N MET A 303 5.43 -0.09 -7.91
CA MET A 303 4.89 0.24 -9.23
C MET A 303 3.40 0.52 -9.13
N HIS A 304 3.03 1.77 -8.87
CA HIS A 304 1.65 2.19 -8.68
C HIS A 304 1.45 3.65 -9.12
N TRP A 305 0.39 4.30 -8.64
CA TRP A 305 0.05 5.68 -8.96
C TRP A 305 -0.69 6.33 -7.77
N SER A 306 -1.07 7.60 -7.89
CA SER A 306 -1.79 8.32 -6.84
C SER A 306 -2.80 9.31 -7.42
N ALA A 307 -3.95 9.47 -6.78
CA ALA A 307 -4.91 10.53 -7.05
C ALA A 307 -6.02 10.60 -5.98
N ARG A 308 -6.50 11.81 -5.68
CA ARG A 308 -7.76 12.02 -4.95
C ARG A 308 -8.78 12.81 -5.75
N SER A 309 -8.42 13.27 -6.94
CA SER A 309 -9.25 14.02 -7.87
C SER A 309 -8.85 13.71 -9.32
N PRO A 310 -9.67 14.09 -10.31
CA PRO A 310 -9.28 13.98 -11.71
C PRO A 310 -8.09 14.87 -12.14
N LEU A 311 -7.67 15.82 -11.30
CA LEU A 311 -6.68 16.86 -11.64
C LEU A 311 -5.33 16.68 -10.95
N ASP A 312 -5.21 15.77 -9.97
CA ASP A 312 -4.02 15.57 -9.16
C ASP A 312 -3.35 14.21 -9.42
N THR A 313 -3.64 13.56 -10.54
CA THR A 313 -3.00 12.29 -10.92
C THR A 313 -1.47 12.42 -10.85
N ASN A 314 -0.86 11.59 -10.00
CA ASN A 314 0.56 11.53 -9.70
C ASN A 314 1.17 12.84 -9.19
N ALA A 315 0.37 13.72 -8.59
CA ALA A 315 0.88 14.92 -7.93
C ALA A 315 1.62 14.58 -6.63
N THR A 316 1.26 13.47 -5.97
CA THR A 316 1.94 12.90 -4.80
C THR A 316 2.67 11.62 -5.19
N LEU A 317 3.71 11.25 -4.45
CA LEU A 317 4.36 9.96 -4.62
C LEU A 317 3.52 8.83 -3.98
N TRP A 318 3.86 7.59 -4.29
CA TRP A 318 3.39 6.35 -3.67
C TRP A 318 4.62 5.55 -3.21
N ALA A 319 4.56 4.80 -2.12
CA ALA A 319 5.70 4.03 -1.60
C ALA A 319 5.24 2.79 -0.83
N ALA A 320 6.09 1.78 -0.80
CA ALA A 320 6.11 0.76 0.25
C ALA A 320 6.90 1.31 1.45
N PHE A 321 6.73 0.72 2.63
CA PHE A 321 7.47 1.12 3.84
C PHE A 321 8.07 -0.09 4.55
N HIS A 322 9.37 -0.02 4.84
CA HIS A 322 10.09 -1.00 5.64
C HIS A 322 10.41 -0.42 7.01
N VAL A 323 10.21 -1.19 8.06
CA VAL A 323 10.55 -0.82 9.44
C VAL A 323 11.48 -1.88 10.01
N LYS A 324 12.66 -1.45 10.46
CA LYS A 324 13.68 -2.31 11.06
C LYS A 324 13.99 -1.86 12.47
N SER A 325 13.92 -2.81 13.40
CA SER A 325 14.33 -2.62 14.79
C SER A 325 15.86 -2.69 14.94
N HIS A 326 16.41 -1.93 15.90
CA HIS A 326 17.82 -1.99 16.30
C HIS A 326 17.98 -2.62 17.70
N SER A 327 17.33 -3.76 17.92
CA SER A 327 17.46 -4.55 19.15
C SER A 327 18.62 -5.55 19.07
N GLU A 328 18.82 -6.36 20.11
CA GLU A 328 19.84 -7.43 20.12
C GLU A 328 19.58 -8.49 19.03
N LYS A 329 18.31 -8.68 18.64
CA LYS A 329 17.88 -9.56 17.55
C LYS A 329 17.00 -8.77 16.58
N PRO A 330 17.60 -7.98 15.67
CA PRO A 330 16.85 -7.15 14.74
C PRO A 330 15.84 -7.96 13.95
N LYS A 331 14.57 -7.54 14.05
CA LYS A 331 13.46 -7.98 13.22
C LYS A 331 12.98 -6.84 12.33
N SER A 332 12.36 -7.15 11.20
CA SER A 332 11.81 -6.15 10.30
C SER A 332 10.51 -6.54 9.61
N PHE A 333 9.73 -5.50 9.30
CA PHE A 333 8.43 -5.58 8.64
C PHE A 333 8.45 -4.72 7.38
N ILE A 334 7.83 -5.19 6.29
CA ILE A 334 7.58 -4.36 5.10
C ILE A 334 6.09 -4.36 4.73
N HIS A 335 5.55 -3.17 4.52
CA HIS A 335 4.23 -2.93 3.95
C HIS A 335 4.36 -2.51 2.49
N LEU A 336 3.85 -3.29 1.54
CA LEU A 336 4.03 -2.98 0.12
C LEU A 336 3.05 -1.93 -0.43
N GLY A 337 1.96 -1.63 0.29
CA GLY A 337 0.85 -0.87 -0.27
C GLY A 337 0.31 -1.55 -1.54
N ASP A 338 -0.15 -0.73 -2.48
CA ASP A 338 -0.53 -1.20 -3.80
C ASP A 338 0.63 -1.16 -4.77
N THR A 339 0.72 -2.20 -5.59
CA THR A 339 1.82 -2.32 -6.53
C THR A 339 1.57 -3.38 -7.60
N GLY A 340 2.03 -3.09 -8.82
CA GLY A 340 2.19 -4.06 -9.88
C GLY A 340 3.43 -4.95 -9.67
N TYR A 341 3.51 -6.02 -10.46
CA TYR A 341 4.67 -6.90 -10.47
C TYR A 341 5.74 -6.36 -11.43
N SER A 342 6.96 -6.14 -10.93
CA SER A 342 8.15 -5.87 -11.73
C SER A 342 9.17 -6.98 -11.49
N PRO A 343 9.61 -7.71 -12.53
CA PRO A 343 10.60 -8.78 -12.41
C PRO A 343 11.93 -8.37 -11.78
N THR A 344 12.29 -7.09 -11.77
CA THR A 344 13.62 -6.62 -11.37
C THR A 344 13.61 -5.80 -10.08
N LEU A 345 12.51 -5.08 -9.78
CA LEU A 345 12.41 -4.22 -8.61
C LEU A 345 12.56 -4.99 -7.30
N TYR A 346 11.81 -6.08 -7.10
CA TYR A 346 11.74 -6.74 -5.79
C TYR A 346 12.99 -7.54 -5.44
N HIS A 347 13.74 -7.97 -6.46
CA HIS A 347 15.12 -8.42 -6.25
C HIS A 347 15.98 -7.30 -5.68
N ALA A 348 15.90 -6.09 -6.24
CA ALA A 348 16.65 -4.94 -5.72
C ALA A 348 16.21 -4.58 -4.30
N VAL A 349 14.91 -4.61 -4.00
CA VAL A 349 14.39 -4.39 -2.63
C VAL A 349 14.99 -5.39 -1.66
N GLY A 350 14.96 -6.69 -1.97
CA GLY A 350 15.57 -7.74 -1.14
C GLY A 350 17.08 -7.57 -0.98
N ARG A 351 17.77 -7.13 -2.03
CA ARG A 351 19.22 -6.84 -2.01
C ARG A 351 19.56 -5.66 -1.11
N VAL A 352 18.75 -4.60 -1.13
CA VAL A 352 18.99 -3.35 -0.38
C VAL A 352 18.63 -3.50 1.10
N LEU A 353 17.49 -4.13 1.43
CA LEU A 353 16.93 -4.17 2.78
C LEU A 353 17.20 -5.46 3.55
N GLY A 354 17.41 -6.58 2.83
CA GLY A 354 17.32 -7.93 3.39
C GLY A 354 18.31 -8.22 4.53
N PRO A 355 17.95 -9.12 5.46
CA PRO A 355 16.74 -9.96 5.47
C PRO A 355 15.45 -9.23 5.94
N ILE A 356 14.28 -9.72 5.50
CA ILE A 356 12.94 -9.21 5.88
C ILE A 356 12.16 -10.33 6.57
N ASP A 357 11.68 -10.11 7.79
CA ASP A 357 10.99 -11.16 8.57
C ASP A 357 9.51 -11.28 8.18
N LEU A 358 8.83 -10.15 8.05
CA LEU A 358 7.40 -10.08 7.73
C LEU A 358 7.12 -9.15 6.56
N ALA A 359 6.28 -9.57 5.62
CA ALA A 359 5.73 -8.70 4.58
C ALA A 359 4.19 -8.72 4.54
N ALA A 360 3.57 -7.56 4.40
CA ALA A 360 2.18 -7.43 3.96
C ALA A 360 2.17 -7.16 2.44
N ILE A 361 1.65 -8.11 1.65
CA ILE A 361 1.71 -8.10 0.19
C ILE A 361 0.28 -8.14 -0.39
N PRO A 362 -0.10 -7.21 -1.28
CA PRO A 362 -1.45 -7.21 -1.87
C PRO A 362 -1.65 -8.43 -2.76
N ILE A 363 -2.83 -9.04 -2.68
CA ILE A 363 -3.23 -10.18 -3.53
C ILE A 363 -4.55 -9.95 -4.27
N GLY A 364 -5.22 -8.82 -4.04
CA GLY A 364 -6.49 -8.45 -4.67
C GLY A 364 -6.36 -7.33 -5.71
N SER A 365 -7.48 -6.92 -6.26
CA SER A 365 -7.61 -5.81 -7.22
C SER A 365 -6.91 -6.04 -8.56
N TYR A 366 -6.85 -7.29 -9.04
CA TYR A 366 -5.97 -7.64 -10.16
C TYR A 366 -6.67 -7.92 -11.49
N GLU A 367 -8.00 -8.03 -11.56
CA GLU A 367 -8.72 -8.23 -12.83
C GLU A 367 -9.41 -6.95 -13.35
N PRO A 368 -9.43 -6.75 -14.69
CA PRO A 368 -8.88 -7.63 -15.72
C PRO A 368 -7.37 -7.40 -15.90
N ARG A 369 -6.60 -8.49 -16.11
CA ARG A 369 -5.13 -8.43 -16.14
C ARG A 369 -4.57 -7.43 -17.15
N TRP A 370 -5.14 -7.35 -18.37
CA TRP A 370 -4.65 -6.44 -19.41
C TRP A 370 -4.62 -4.97 -18.97
N HIS A 371 -5.49 -4.58 -18.03
CA HIS A 371 -5.57 -3.25 -17.45
C HIS A 371 -4.85 -3.19 -16.10
N MET A 372 -5.17 -4.08 -15.16
CA MET A 372 -4.73 -3.94 -13.76
C MET A 372 -3.27 -4.33 -13.51
N HIS A 373 -2.62 -5.16 -14.34
CA HIS A 373 -1.28 -5.70 -14.05
C HIS A 373 -0.18 -4.64 -13.83
N LEU A 374 -0.36 -3.45 -14.38
CA LEU A 374 0.60 -2.35 -14.24
C LEU A 374 0.60 -1.77 -12.82
N GLN A 375 -0.53 -1.83 -12.13
CA GLN A 375 -0.77 -1.14 -10.86
C GLN A 375 -1.13 -2.11 -9.72
N HIS A 376 -1.59 -3.32 -10.02
CA HIS A 376 -1.86 -4.39 -9.06
C HIS A 376 -1.33 -5.74 -9.54
N THR A 377 -0.50 -6.35 -8.69
CA THR A 377 -0.05 -7.72 -8.84
C THR A 377 -1.20 -8.70 -8.69
N ASP A 378 -1.13 -9.83 -9.40
CA ASP A 378 -1.93 -11.01 -9.06
C ASP A 378 -1.24 -11.82 -7.93
N PRO A 379 -1.91 -12.83 -7.36
CA PRO A 379 -1.32 -13.66 -6.31
C PRO A 379 -0.05 -14.39 -6.74
N GLU A 380 0.11 -14.75 -8.02
CA GLU A 380 1.34 -15.35 -8.53
C GLU A 380 2.51 -14.36 -8.50
N GLY A 381 2.29 -13.12 -8.96
CA GLY A 381 3.25 -12.04 -8.82
C GLY A 381 3.58 -11.73 -7.36
N ALA A 382 2.59 -11.78 -6.46
CA ALA A 382 2.78 -11.59 -5.02
C ALA A 382 3.75 -12.65 -4.44
N VAL A 383 3.57 -13.93 -4.77
CA VAL A 383 4.48 -15.00 -4.32
C VAL A 383 5.89 -14.80 -4.89
N ARG A 384 6.01 -14.40 -6.16
CA ARG A 384 7.32 -14.05 -6.73
C ARG A 384 7.97 -12.90 -5.97
N MET A 385 7.23 -11.85 -5.66
CA MET A 385 7.75 -10.70 -4.90
C MET A 385 8.29 -11.12 -3.54
N ALA A 386 7.57 -11.97 -2.81
CA ALA A 386 8.02 -12.52 -1.53
C ALA A 386 9.35 -13.29 -1.66
N LEU A 387 9.46 -14.17 -2.66
CA LEU A 387 10.67 -14.93 -2.95
C LEU A 387 11.85 -14.02 -3.35
N GLN A 388 11.61 -13.04 -4.21
CA GLN A 388 12.63 -12.10 -4.70
C GLN A 388 13.17 -11.20 -3.59
N MET A 389 12.30 -10.78 -2.66
CA MET A 389 12.67 -10.03 -1.46
C MET A 389 13.27 -10.91 -0.36
N LYS A 390 13.20 -12.24 -0.49
CA LYS A 390 13.62 -13.23 0.52
C LYS A 390 12.93 -13.01 1.87
N VAL A 391 11.61 -12.82 1.84
CA VAL A 391 10.80 -12.62 3.04
C VAL A 391 10.66 -13.95 3.80
N GLY A 392 10.80 -13.91 5.12
CA GLY A 392 10.56 -15.06 6.00
C GLY A 392 9.09 -15.52 6.00
N LYS A 393 8.17 -14.59 6.32
CA LYS A 393 6.72 -14.82 6.32
C LYS A 393 5.97 -13.68 5.64
N SER A 394 4.99 -14.02 4.80
CA SER A 394 4.16 -13.06 4.07
C SER A 394 2.68 -13.23 4.44
N VAL A 395 1.97 -12.11 4.54
CA VAL A 395 0.52 -12.05 4.75
C VAL A 395 -0.13 -11.38 3.55
N GLY A 396 -1.10 -12.06 2.94
CA GLY A 396 -1.88 -11.54 1.81
C GLY A 396 -2.89 -10.49 2.26
N VAL A 397 -2.79 -9.28 1.71
CA VAL A 397 -3.66 -8.13 2.00
C VAL A 397 -4.40 -7.64 0.74
N HIS A 398 -5.15 -6.54 0.86
CA HIS A 398 -5.88 -5.87 -0.23
C HIS A 398 -7.00 -6.68 -0.90
N TRP A 399 -7.53 -7.68 -0.21
CA TRP A 399 -8.61 -8.53 -0.73
C TRP A 399 -9.78 -8.66 0.26
N GLY A 400 -10.94 -9.12 -0.23
CA GLY A 400 -12.08 -9.48 0.61
C GLY A 400 -12.62 -8.34 1.48
N THR A 401 -12.40 -7.08 1.09
CA THR A 401 -12.80 -5.90 1.87
C THR A 401 -13.66 -4.96 1.05
N TRP A 402 -13.19 -4.49 -0.11
CA TRP A 402 -14.02 -3.77 -1.09
C TRP A 402 -13.93 -4.43 -2.46
N LEU A 403 -14.97 -4.23 -3.28
CA LEU A 403 -14.97 -4.65 -4.68
C LEU A 403 -14.43 -3.52 -5.55
N MET A 404 -13.14 -3.60 -5.91
CA MET A 404 -12.45 -2.53 -6.65
C MET A 404 -12.08 -2.91 -8.09
N SER A 405 -12.32 -4.17 -8.43
CA SER A 405 -11.85 -4.85 -9.63
C SER A 405 -12.86 -5.94 -10.02
N ASP A 406 -12.55 -6.66 -11.09
CA ASP A 406 -13.50 -7.56 -11.75
C ASP A 406 -13.40 -9.03 -11.30
N GLU A 407 -12.43 -9.39 -10.44
CA GLU A 407 -12.30 -10.76 -9.91
C GLU A 407 -13.34 -11.03 -8.82
N ALA A 408 -13.73 -12.30 -8.66
CA ALA A 408 -14.63 -12.67 -7.58
C ALA A 408 -13.99 -12.39 -6.19
N TYR A 409 -14.78 -11.89 -5.24
CA TYR A 409 -14.28 -11.44 -3.94
C TYR A 409 -13.47 -12.49 -3.14
N ASN A 410 -13.75 -13.78 -3.35
CA ASN A 410 -13.09 -14.92 -2.71
C ASN A 410 -12.07 -15.63 -3.62
N LYS A 411 -11.83 -15.11 -4.84
CA LYS A 411 -10.82 -15.63 -5.77
C LYS A 411 -9.37 -15.43 -5.29
N PRO A 412 -8.99 -14.29 -4.66
CA PRO A 412 -7.60 -14.03 -4.31
C PRO A 412 -6.93 -15.12 -3.44
N PRO A 413 -7.56 -15.67 -2.37
CA PRO A 413 -6.97 -16.76 -1.61
C PRO A 413 -6.82 -18.07 -2.40
N LEU A 414 -7.77 -18.36 -3.30
CA LEU A 414 -7.70 -19.56 -4.16
C LEU A 414 -6.55 -19.46 -5.16
N ASP A 415 -6.41 -18.29 -5.79
CA ASP A 415 -5.32 -18.01 -6.71
C ASP A 415 -3.96 -17.99 -5.98
N LEU A 416 -3.92 -17.55 -4.73
CA LEU A 416 -2.71 -17.63 -3.90
C LEU A 416 -2.32 -19.08 -3.60
N GLU A 417 -3.27 -19.94 -3.26
CA GLU A 417 -3.00 -21.38 -3.06
C GLU A 417 -2.41 -22.01 -4.32
N LEU A 418 -2.98 -21.73 -5.50
CA LEU A 418 -2.45 -22.21 -6.77
C LEU A 418 -1.04 -21.67 -7.05
N ALA A 419 -0.79 -20.38 -6.78
CA ALA A 419 0.51 -19.76 -6.93
C ALA A 419 1.56 -20.38 -6.00
N ARG A 420 1.18 -20.63 -4.73
CA ARG A 420 2.02 -21.29 -3.72
C ARG A 420 2.44 -22.68 -4.16
N GLN A 421 1.50 -23.51 -4.61
CA GLN A 421 1.79 -24.84 -5.15
C GLN A 421 2.72 -24.79 -6.37
N LYS A 422 2.47 -23.84 -7.29
CA LYS A 422 3.28 -23.67 -8.51
C LYS A 422 4.72 -23.25 -8.22
N LEU A 423 4.94 -22.47 -7.16
CA LEU A 423 6.24 -21.86 -6.82
C LEU A 423 6.92 -22.51 -5.60
N ASP A 424 6.39 -23.64 -5.12
CA ASP A 424 6.90 -24.40 -3.97
C ASP A 424 7.03 -23.56 -2.68
N VAL A 425 5.97 -22.79 -2.38
CA VAL A 425 5.85 -21.97 -1.18
C VAL A 425 4.78 -22.54 -0.27
N THR A 426 5.12 -22.75 1.01
CA THR A 426 4.19 -23.29 2.00
C THR A 426 3.17 -22.24 2.48
N GLU A 427 2.04 -22.68 3.01
CA GLU A 427 1.06 -21.79 3.64
C GLU A 427 1.68 -21.02 4.81
N ASP A 428 2.62 -21.63 5.56
CA ASP A 428 3.32 -20.96 6.64
C ASP A 428 4.16 -19.78 6.15
N GLN A 429 4.81 -19.91 4.99
CA GLN A 429 5.62 -18.85 4.40
C GLN A 429 4.79 -17.74 3.76
N PHE A 430 3.62 -18.04 3.20
CA PHE A 430 2.72 -17.03 2.64
C PHE A 430 1.25 -17.41 2.90
N CYS A 431 0.69 -16.82 3.96
CA CYS A 431 -0.67 -17.11 4.41
C CYS A 431 -1.67 -16.01 4.05
N VAL A 432 -2.94 -16.37 4.15
CA VAL A 432 -4.07 -15.45 4.18
C VAL A 432 -4.73 -15.58 5.55
N LEU A 433 -5.11 -14.45 6.15
CA LEU A 433 -5.74 -14.41 7.46
C LEU A 433 -7.25 -14.11 7.30
N PRO A 434 -8.11 -14.58 8.21
CA PRO A 434 -9.37 -13.91 8.52
C PRO A 434 -9.13 -12.45 8.91
N ALA A 435 -10.06 -11.54 8.61
CA ALA A 435 -9.95 -10.18 9.13
C ALA A 435 -10.06 -10.22 10.65
N GLY A 436 -9.23 -9.45 11.33
CA GLY A 436 -9.09 -9.40 12.78
C GLY A 436 -8.20 -10.48 13.37
N LYS A 437 -7.79 -11.50 12.62
CA LYS A 437 -6.89 -12.54 13.16
C LYS A 437 -5.51 -11.95 13.46
N THR A 438 -5.01 -12.21 14.66
CA THR A 438 -3.65 -11.88 15.09
C THR A 438 -2.76 -13.12 15.03
N ILE A 439 -1.57 -13.00 14.45
CA ILE A 439 -0.54 -14.05 14.43
C ILE A 439 0.77 -13.54 15.03
N VAL A 440 1.56 -14.46 15.59
CA VAL A 440 2.94 -14.22 16.02
C VAL A 440 3.90 -14.74 14.93
N ILE A 441 4.95 -13.99 14.66
CA ILE A 441 6.02 -14.37 13.73
C ILE A 441 7.23 -14.79 14.57
N GLU A 442 7.63 -16.06 14.46
CA GLU A 442 8.72 -16.65 15.26
C GLU A 442 10.13 -16.19 14.82
#